data_AF-A0A966JCZ9-F1
#
_entry.id   AF-A0A966JCZ9-F1
#
_cell.length_a   1.000
_cell.length_b   1.000
_cell.length_c   1.000
_cell.angle_alpha   90.00
_cell.angle_beta   90.00
_cell.angle_gamma   90.00
#
_symmetry.space_group_name_H-M   'P 1'
#
loop_
_entity.id
_entity.type
_entity.pdbx_description
1 polymer ?
#
loop_
_entity_poly.entity_id
_entity_poly.type
_entity_poly.pdbx_seq_one_letter_code
_entity_poly.pdbx_strand_id
1 'polypeptide(L)'
;VGIAAHIFWVFIVATLFIGAGVGIVVGGTLRTVVLDEVDASQRTAAQALVNIGIAIGNLMVVAVLSALADRAGGGLVGLERAYLAATGVMLVMMAISMRLQTRLPLPLPVRPA
;
A
#
# COMPACT_ATOMS: atom_id res chain seq x y z
N VAL A 1 -22.25 14.51 23.36
CA VAL A 1 -22.62 14.01 22.02
C VAL A 1 -21.81 14.64 20.87
N GLY A 2 -21.28 15.88 20.98
CA GLY A 2 -20.60 16.54 19.84
C GLY A 2 -19.17 16.10 19.48
N ILE A 3 -18.34 15.69 20.46
CA ILE A 3 -16.91 15.39 20.23
C ILE A 3 -16.68 14.03 19.55
N ALA A 4 -17.44 13.01 19.96
CA ALA A 4 -17.35 11.66 19.38
C ALA A 4 -17.81 11.63 17.91
N ALA A 5 -18.81 12.45 17.55
CA ALA A 5 -19.28 12.57 16.17
C ALA A 5 -18.18 13.15 15.25
N HIS A 6 -17.44 14.16 15.71
CA HIS A 6 -16.35 14.76 14.95
C HIS A 6 -15.19 13.78 14.71
N ILE A 7 -14.76 13.06 15.76
CA ILE A 7 -13.67 12.07 15.65
C ILE A 7 -14.05 10.94 14.69
N PHE A 8 -15.30 10.48 14.75
CA PHE A 8 -15.83 9.47 13.84
C PHE A 8 -15.76 9.92 12.37
N TRP A 9 -16.23 11.12 12.05
CA TRP A 9 -16.18 11.64 10.68
C TRP A 9 -14.76 11.82 10.15
N VAL A 10 -13.84 12.31 10.99
CA VAL A 10 -12.42 12.42 10.64
C VAL A 10 -11.83 11.04 10.32
N PHE A 11 -12.15 10.03 11.13
CA PHE A 11 -11.70 8.66 10.89
C PHE A 11 -12.27 8.07 9.58
N ILE A 12 -13.55 8.30 9.29
CA ILE A 12 -14.18 7.85 8.04
C ILE A 12 -13.52 8.49 6.82
N VAL A 13 -13.32 9.81 6.85
CA VAL A 13 -12.67 10.53 5.74
C VAL A 13 -11.23 10.04 5.56
N ALA A 14 -10.47 9.88 6.64
CA ALA A 14 -9.11 9.34 6.57
C ALA A 14 -9.08 7.93 5.97
N THR A 15 -9.99 7.06 6.41
CA THR A 15 -10.10 5.69 5.89
C THR A 15 -10.47 5.66 4.41
N LEU A 16 -11.34 6.58 3.96
CA LEU A 16 -11.70 6.71 2.55
C LEU A 16 -10.49 7.11 1.70
N PHE A 17 -9.70 8.09 2.16
CA PHE A 17 -8.47 8.51 1.47
C PHE A 17 -7.43 7.39 1.41
N ILE A 18 -7.23 6.68 2.52
CA ILE A 18 -6.34 5.50 2.55
C ILE A 18 -6.83 4.44 1.57
N GLY A 19 -8.12 4.10 1.60
CA GLY A 19 -8.74 3.11 0.71
C GLY A 19 -8.61 3.50 -0.76
N ALA A 20 -8.83 4.77 -1.10
CA ALA A 20 -8.65 5.28 -2.45
C ALA A 20 -7.19 5.13 -2.92
N GLY A 21 -6.22 5.54 -2.10
CA GLY A 21 -4.80 5.41 -2.43
C GLY A 21 -4.36 3.95 -2.64
N VAL A 22 -4.74 3.06 -1.71
CA VAL A 22 -4.46 1.62 -1.81
C VAL A 22 -5.13 1.01 -3.04
N GLY A 23 -6.38 1.38 -3.33
CA GLY A 23 -7.12 0.89 -4.49
C GLY A 23 -6.48 1.30 -5.82
N ILE A 24 -5.98 2.52 -5.94
CA ILE A 24 -5.31 3.02 -7.15
C ILE A 24 -3.98 2.27 -7.37
N VAL A 25 -3.13 2.20 -6.33
CA VAL A 25 -1.76 1.68 -6.43
C VAL A 25 -1.73 0.15 -6.47
N VAL A 26 -2.36 -0.51 -5.49
CA VAL A 26 -2.27 -1.98 -5.33
C VAL A 26 -3.34 -2.69 -6.16
N GLY A 27 -4.49 -2.04 -6.37
CA GLY A 27 -5.64 -2.60 -7.06
C GLY A 27 -5.39 -2.82 -8.55
N GLY A 28 -5.53 -1.74 -9.32
CA GLY A 28 -5.51 -1.76 -10.78
C GLY A 28 -4.10 -1.64 -11.35
N THR A 29 -3.37 -0.59 -10.98
CA THR A 29 -2.14 -0.21 -11.69
C THR A 29 -1.01 -1.23 -11.55
N LEU A 30 -0.71 -1.69 -10.33
CA LEU A 30 0.35 -2.70 -10.12
C LEU A 30 0.03 -4.01 -10.84
N ARG A 31 -1.23 -4.48 -10.76
CA ARG A 31 -1.64 -5.73 -11.39
C ARG A 31 -1.59 -5.64 -12.90
N THR A 32 -2.04 -4.55 -13.51
CA THR A 32 -1.98 -4.39 -14.98
C THR A 32 -0.54 -4.33 -15.47
N VAL A 33 0.32 -3.54 -14.81
CA VAL A 33 1.75 -3.43 -15.20
C VAL A 33 2.45 -4.79 -15.18
N VAL A 34 2.23 -5.60 -14.14
CA VAL A 34 2.86 -6.93 -14.05
C VAL A 34 2.27 -7.91 -15.07
N LEU A 35 0.96 -7.86 -15.31
CA LEU A 35 0.27 -8.79 -16.22
C LEU A 35 0.48 -8.46 -17.71
N ASP A 36 0.81 -7.22 -18.02
CA ASP A 36 1.13 -6.77 -19.38
C ASP A 36 2.54 -7.22 -19.81
N GLU A 37 3.45 -7.46 -18.86
CA GLU A 37 4.84 -7.88 -19.13
C GLU A 37 4.98 -9.41 -19.32
N VAL A 38 3.95 -10.18 -18.99
CA VAL A 38 3.97 -11.65 -19.07
C VAL A 38 3.09 -12.19 -20.19
N ASP A 39 3.54 -13.28 -20.82
CA ASP A 39 2.78 -13.99 -21.85
C ASP A 39 1.40 -14.41 -21.35
N ALA A 40 0.41 -14.41 -22.25
CA ALA A 40 -0.98 -14.73 -21.91
C ALA A 40 -1.16 -16.07 -21.19
N SER A 41 -0.31 -17.06 -21.51
CA SER A 41 -0.31 -18.39 -20.87
C SER A 41 0.16 -18.38 -19.41
N GLN A 42 0.92 -17.36 -18.99
CA GLN A 42 1.53 -17.25 -17.66
C GLN A 42 0.82 -16.24 -16.75
N ARG A 43 -0.15 -15.48 -17.26
CA ARG A 43 -0.89 -14.46 -16.50
C ARG A 43 -1.51 -14.98 -15.21
N THR A 44 -2.07 -16.19 -15.22
CA THR A 44 -2.64 -16.82 -14.01
C THR A 44 -1.58 -17.05 -12.94
N ALA A 45 -0.40 -17.55 -13.33
CA ALA A 45 0.71 -17.78 -12.41
C ALA A 45 1.28 -16.46 -11.88
N ALA A 46 1.43 -15.45 -12.74
CA ALA A 46 1.86 -14.11 -12.35
C ALA A 46 0.87 -13.46 -11.37
N GLN A 47 -0.44 -13.59 -11.60
CA GLN A 47 -1.46 -13.06 -10.69
C GLN A 47 -1.45 -13.77 -9.33
N ALA A 48 -1.23 -15.09 -9.31
CA ALA A 48 -1.05 -15.83 -8.06
C ALA A 48 0.18 -15.32 -7.29
N LEU A 49 1.30 -15.09 -7.97
CA LEU A 49 2.52 -14.58 -7.35
C LEU A 49 2.33 -13.16 -6.79
N VAL A 50 1.65 -12.27 -7.51
CA VAL A 50 1.32 -10.92 -7.01
C VAL A 50 0.48 -11.00 -5.73
N ASN A 51 -0.53 -11.87 -5.71
CA ASN A 51 -1.37 -12.04 -4.52
C ASN A 51 -0.58 -12.61 -3.33
N ILE A 52 0.32 -13.57 -3.57
CA ILE A 52 1.22 -14.09 -2.52
C ILE A 52 2.12 -12.97 -1.99
N GLY A 53 2.70 -12.15 -2.86
CA GLY A 53 3.54 -11.01 -2.47
C GLY A 53 2.78 -10.02 -1.59
N ILE A 54 1.54 -9.68 -1.95
CA ILE A 54 0.67 -8.80 -1.14
C ILE A 54 0.37 -9.44 0.22
N ALA A 55 0.05 -10.73 0.24
CA ALA A 55 -0.25 -11.45 1.49
C ALA A 55 0.96 -11.45 2.43
N ILE A 56 2.16 -11.73 1.91
CA ILE A 56 3.41 -11.67 2.69
C ILE A 56 3.62 -10.26 3.23
N GLY A 57 3.47 -9.23 2.39
CA GLY A 57 3.58 -7.83 2.80
C GLY A 57 2.63 -7.48 3.95
N ASN A 58 1.36 -7.86 3.85
CA ASN A 58 0.36 -7.63 4.90
C ASN A 58 0.74 -8.34 6.21
N LEU A 59 1.18 -9.60 6.15
CA LEU A 59 1.61 -10.35 7.34
C LEU A 59 2.82 -9.69 8.01
N MET A 60 3.80 -9.24 7.23
CA MET A 60 4.96 -8.52 7.75
C MET A 60 4.56 -7.20 8.41
N VAL A 61 3.69 -6.40 7.77
CA VAL A 61 3.22 -5.12 8.32
C VAL A 61 2.48 -5.34 9.63
N VAL A 62 1.55 -6.31 9.67
CA VAL A 62 0.82 -6.64 10.89
C VAL A 62 1.78 -7.06 12.00
N ALA A 63 2.72 -7.96 11.74
CA ALA A 63 3.69 -8.41 12.73
C ALA A 63 4.57 -7.27 13.26
N VAL A 64 5.12 -6.44 12.36
CA VAL A 64 6.04 -5.34 12.74
C VAL A 64 5.32 -4.22 13.48
N LEU A 65 4.17 -3.76 12.97
CA LEU A 65 3.43 -2.67 13.60
C LEU A 65 2.81 -3.10 14.93
N SER A 66 2.35 -4.36 15.06
CA SER A 66 1.85 -4.88 16.33
C SER A 66 2.97 -4.96 17.38
N ALA A 67 4.12 -5.51 17.01
CA ALA A 67 5.29 -5.55 17.89
C ALA A 67 5.78 -4.14 18.28
N LEU A 68 5.69 -3.16 17.37
CA LEU A 68 6.01 -1.77 17.66
C LEU A 68 5.01 -1.14 18.65
N ALA A 69 3.72 -1.41 18.46
CA ALA A 69 2.67 -0.92 19.36
C ALA A 69 2.83 -1.50 20.78
N ASP A 70 3.12 -2.79 20.89
CA ASP A 70 3.36 -3.47 22.16
C ASP A 70 4.58 -2.89 22.89
N ARG A 71 5.70 -2.70 22.17
CA ARG A 71 6.92 -2.09 22.72
C ARG A 71 6.74 -0.64 23.14
N ALA A 72 5.80 0.07 22.53
CA ALA A 72 5.53 1.47 22.83
C ALA A 72 4.65 1.69 24.09
N GLY A 73 4.30 0.62 24.82
CA GLY A 73 3.45 0.67 26.00
C GLY A 73 2.01 0.22 25.76
N GLY A 74 1.70 -0.28 24.55
CA GLY A 74 0.38 -0.78 24.19
C GLY A 74 -0.72 0.28 24.19
N GLY A 75 -1.97 -0.18 24.12
CA GLY A 75 -3.16 0.68 24.16
C GLY A 75 -3.17 1.75 23.05
N LEU A 76 -3.75 2.92 23.36
CA LEU A 76 -3.91 4.02 22.40
C LEU A 76 -2.57 4.64 21.97
N VAL A 77 -1.64 4.82 22.91
CA VAL A 77 -0.33 5.45 22.65
C VAL A 77 0.55 4.56 21.77
N GLY A 78 0.52 3.24 22.00
CA GLY A 78 1.22 2.28 21.13
C GLY A 78 0.66 2.28 19.72
N LEU A 79 -0.66 2.34 19.58
CA LEU A 79 -1.33 2.42 18.29
C LEU A 79 -0.98 3.71 17.54
N GLU A 80 -0.98 4.86 18.23
CA GLU A 80 -0.59 6.16 17.65
C GLU A 80 0.84 6.11 17.08
N ARG A 81 1.81 5.58 17.84
CA ARG A 81 3.20 5.45 17.38
C ARG A 81 3.31 4.50 16.19
N ALA A 82 2.55 3.40 16.16
CA ALA A 82 2.52 2.49 15.03
C ALA A 82 1.95 3.17 13.76
N TYR A 83 0.90 3.98 13.89
CA TYR A 83 0.35 4.76 12.77
C TYR A 83 1.33 5.83 12.27
N LEU A 84 2.06 6.50 13.16
CA LEU A 84 3.11 7.45 12.79
C LEU A 84 4.26 6.76 12.04
N ALA A 85 4.70 5.59 12.52
CA ALA A 85 5.71 4.79 11.83
C ALA A 85 5.23 4.35 10.44
N ALA A 86 3.99 3.88 10.31
CA ALA A 86 3.39 3.52 9.03
C ALA A 86 3.35 4.72 8.06
N THR A 87 2.99 5.90 8.56
CA THR A 87 3.01 7.15 7.78
C THR A 87 4.43 7.46 7.28
N GLY A 88 5.44 7.33 8.14
CA GLY A 88 6.84 7.50 7.76
C GLY A 88 7.29 6.55 6.64
N VAL A 89 6.95 5.27 6.75
CA VAL A 89 7.25 4.26 5.72
C VAL A 89 6.58 4.61 4.39
N MET A 90 5.30 5.01 4.42
CA MET A 90 4.56 5.41 3.23
C MET A 90 5.18 6.64 2.55
N LEU A 91 5.65 7.62 3.32
CA LEU A 91 6.34 8.80 2.77
C LEU A 91 7.69 8.43 2.13
N VAL A 92 8.45 7.52 2.74
CA VAL A 92 9.70 7.00 2.15
C VAL A 92 9.41 6.28 0.84
N MET A 93 8.40 5.40 0.81
CA MET A 93 7.98 4.72 -0.43
C MET A 93 7.54 5.70 -1.51
N MET A 94 6.78 6.74 -1.15
CA MET A 94 6.36 7.79 -2.08
C MET A 94 7.58 8.52 -2.67
N ALA A 95 8.54 8.91 -1.83
CA ALA A 95 9.76 9.58 -2.28
C ALA A 95 10.61 8.71 -3.22
N ILE A 96 10.72 7.41 -2.93
CA ILE A 96 11.41 6.45 -3.79
C ILE A 96 10.69 6.33 -5.13
N SER A 97 9.36 6.17 -5.12
CA SER A 97 8.54 6.04 -6.33
C SER A 97 8.67 7.26 -7.25
N MET A 98 8.57 8.47 -6.70
CA MET A 98 8.75 9.71 -7.47
C MET A 98 10.15 9.79 -8.09
N ARG A 99 11.20 9.46 -7.32
CA ARG A 99 12.58 9.46 -7.83
C ARG A 99 12.81 8.43 -8.92
N LEU A 100 12.16 7.27 -8.85
CA LEU A 100 12.29 6.22 -9.85
C LEU A 100 11.60 6.61 -11.16
N GLN A 101 10.43 7.26 -11.09
CA GLN A 101 9.71 7.76 -12.27
C GLN A 101 10.52 8.80 -13.04
N THR A 102 11.27 9.68 -12.34
CA THR A 102 12.18 10.63 -12.99
C THR A 102 13.33 9.94 -13.75
N ARG A 103 13.60 8.64 -13.49
CA ARG A 103 14.70 7.88 -14.09
C ARG A 103 14.28 6.88 -15.17
N LEU A 104 12.99 6.68 -15.41
CA LEU A 104 12.48 5.84 -16.52
C LEU A 104 11.90 6.70 -17.66
N PRO A 105 12.72 7.18 -18.61
CA PRO A 105 12.24 7.79 -19.84
C PRO A 105 12.07 6.73 -20.94
N LEU A 106 10.98 5.95 -20.98
CA LEU A 106 10.64 5.18 -22.18
C LEU A 106 9.11 5.01 -22.35
N PRO A 107 8.52 5.58 -23.41
CA PRO A 107 7.42 4.94 -24.11
C PRO A 107 8.00 3.72 -24.86
N LEU A 108 7.77 2.51 -24.34
CA LEU A 108 8.07 1.31 -25.10
C LEU A 108 7.04 1.17 -26.23
N PRO A 109 7.46 0.82 -27.46
CA PRO A 109 6.54 0.58 -28.55
C PRO A 109 5.63 -0.59 -28.19
N VAL A 110 4.32 -0.33 -28.12
CA VAL A 110 3.27 -1.34 -28.00
C VAL A 110 3.42 -2.27 -29.21
N ARG A 111 3.90 -3.50 -29.00
CA ARG A 111 3.82 -4.53 -30.03
C ARG A 111 2.34 -4.92 -30.19
N PRO A 112 1.72 -4.72 -31.36
CA PRO A 112 0.42 -5.32 -31.61
C PRO A 112 0.58 -6.85 -31.58
N ALA A 113 -0.37 -7.50 -30.91
CA ALA A 113 -0.52 -8.95 -30.84
C ALA A 113 -0.75 -9.58 -32.22
#